data_AF-D6XA68-F1
#
_entry.id   AF-D6XA68-F1
#
_cell.length_a   1.000
_cell.length_b   1.000
_cell.length_c   1.000
_cell.angle_alpha   90.00
_cell.angle_beta   90.00
_cell.angle_gamma   90.00
#
_symmetry.space_group_name_H-M   'P 1'
#
loop_
_entity.id
_entity.type
_entity.pdbx_description
1 polymer ?
#
loop_
_entity_poly.entity_id
_entity_poly.type
_entity_poly.pdbx_seq_one_letter_code
_entity_poly.pdbx_strand_id
1 'polypeptide(L)'
;MGLFDPAWDLARPAAWFATGLLAPEIWQRFLGAYTTADGGAVASDGDPWPQLDVPARALTVQTAALALAKSAEAGRQPDEVERAVLDACTRIGTL
;
A
#
# COMPACT_ATOMS: atom_id res chain seq x y z
N MET A 1 -23.29 -9.60 -2.88
CA MET A 1 -22.56 -8.36 -2.59
C MET A 1 -21.47 -8.70 -1.58
N GLY A 2 -20.21 -8.45 -1.91
CA GLY A 2 -19.07 -8.80 -1.06
C GLY A 2 -19.12 -8.03 0.25
N LEU A 3 -18.86 -8.72 1.37
CA LEU A 3 -18.95 -8.15 2.72
C LEU A 3 -17.84 -7.14 3.07
N PHE A 4 -16.87 -6.93 2.20
CA PHE A 4 -15.67 -6.15 2.48
C PHE A 4 -15.71 -4.76 1.84
N ASP A 5 -15.12 -3.80 2.54
CA ASP A 5 -14.90 -2.45 2.04
C ASP A 5 -14.02 -2.50 0.77
N PRO A 6 -14.51 -1.99 -0.38
CA PRO A 6 -13.81 -2.06 -1.66
C PRO A 6 -12.45 -1.34 -1.65
N ALA A 7 -12.19 -0.45 -0.68
CA ALA A 7 -10.87 0.17 -0.52
C ALA A 7 -9.74 -0.86 -0.33
N TRP A 8 -10.04 -2.04 0.22
CA TRP A 8 -9.06 -3.11 0.42
C TRP A 8 -8.51 -3.70 -0.89
N ASP A 9 -9.26 -3.60 -1.99
CA ASP A 9 -8.77 -4.03 -3.31
C ASP A 9 -7.61 -3.13 -3.80
N LEU A 10 -7.58 -1.88 -3.34
CA LEU A 10 -6.53 -0.90 -3.66
C LEU A 10 -5.41 -0.84 -2.62
N ALA A 11 -5.46 -1.64 -1.56
CA ALA A 11 -4.48 -1.61 -0.47
C ALA A 11 -3.04 -1.78 -0.98
N ARG A 12 -2.82 -2.70 -1.92
CA ARG A 12 -1.48 -3.01 -2.47
C ARG A 12 -0.88 -1.86 -3.27
N PRO A 13 -1.53 -1.35 -4.33
CA PRO A 13 -0.97 -0.23 -5.08
C PRO A 13 -0.85 1.03 -4.21
N ALA A 14 -1.77 1.27 -3.27
CA ALA A 14 -1.69 2.38 -2.33
C ALA A 14 -0.48 2.27 -1.38
N ALA A 15 -0.24 1.08 -0.80
CA ALA A 15 0.92 0.82 0.04
C ALA A 15 2.23 1.02 -0.72
N TRP A 16 2.34 0.52 -1.96
CA TRP A 16 3.55 0.70 -2.76
C TRP A 16 3.81 2.17 -3.09
N PHE A 17 2.76 2.94 -3.42
CA PHE A 17 2.92 4.37 -3.63
C PHE A 17 3.35 5.09 -2.34
N ALA A 18 2.69 4.82 -1.20
CA ALA A 18 3.01 5.44 0.09
C ALA A 18 4.44 5.11 0.59
N THR A 19 4.98 3.97 0.20
CA THR A 19 6.34 3.54 0.54
C THR A 19 7.40 3.98 -0.47
N GLY A 20 7.02 4.61 -1.59
CA GLY A 20 7.92 5.01 -2.67
C GLY A 20 8.34 3.88 -3.61
N LEU A 21 7.76 2.69 -3.47
CA LEU A 21 8.00 1.53 -4.34
C LEU A 21 7.27 1.64 -5.69
N LEU A 22 6.20 2.44 -5.75
CA LEU A 22 5.47 2.73 -6.98
C LEU A 22 5.68 4.18 -7.39
N ALA A 23 6.17 4.39 -8.61
CA ALA A 23 6.36 5.73 -9.15
C ALA A 23 5.04 6.53 -9.19
N PRO A 24 5.05 7.83 -8.85
CA PRO A 24 3.85 8.64 -8.82
C PRO A 24 3.05 8.64 -10.12
N GLU A 25 3.73 8.67 -11.27
CA GLU A 25 3.08 8.72 -12.58
C GLU A 25 2.30 7.44 -12.87
N ILE A 26 2.81 6.30 -12.39
CA ILE A 26 2.13 5.01 -12.52
C ILE A 26 0.92 4.94 -11.60
N TRP A 27 1.05 5.42 -10.36
CA TRP A 27 -0.07 5.53 -9.43
C TRP A 27 -1.19 6.41 -9.98
N GLN A 28 -0.86 7.61 -10.47
CA GLN A 28 -1.84 8.54 -11.04
C GLN A 28 -2.53 7.97 -12.28
N ARG A 29 -1.76 7.32 -13.18
CA ARG A 29 -2.33 6.67 -14.36
C ARG A 29 -3.29 5.53 -13.99
N PHE A 30 -2.90 4.71 -13.02
CA PHE A 30 -3.75 3.62 -12.53
C PHE A 30 -5.04 4.15 -11.92
N LEU A 31 -4.94 5.11 -10.99
CA LEU A 31 -6.09 5.64 -10.28
C LEU A 31 -7.05 6.38 -11.22
N GLY A 32 -6.52 7.12 -12.20
CA GLY A 32 -7.31 7.77 -13.23
C GLY A 32 -8.08 6.77 -14.10
N ALA A 33 -7.46 5.65 -14.50
CA ALA A 33 -8.15 4.60 -15.24
C ALA A 33 -9.22 3.88 -14.39
N TYR A 34 -8.91 3.62 -13.11
CA TYR A 34 -9.83 2.97 -12.17
C TYR A 34 -11.10 3.79 -11.93
N THR A 35 -10.94 5.10 -11.71
CA THR A 35 -12.06 6.03 -11.50
C THR A 35 -12.86 6.28 -12.77
N THR A 36 -12.21 6.33 -13.95
CA THR A 36 -12.90 6.42 -15.26
C THR A 36 -13.77 5.19 -15.55
N ALA A 37 -13.42 4.05 -14.98
CA ALA A 37 -14.20 2.81 -15.08
C ALA A 37 -15.26 2.66 -13.98
N ASP A 38 -15.64 3.75 -13.30
CA ASP A 38 -16.61 3.78 -12.19
C ASP A 38 -16.22 2.87 -11.00
N GLY A 39 -14.92 2.75 -10.72
CA GLY A 39 -14.41 1.94 -9.62
C GLY A 39 -14.83 2.48 -8.24
N GLY A 40 -15.64 1.71 -7.51
CA GLY A 40 -16.27 2.15 -6.25
C GLY A 40 -15.43 2.15 -4.98
N ALA A 41 -14.10 1.99 -5.09
CA ALA A 41 -13.21 1.91 -3.92
C ALA A 41 -12.77 3.27 -3.36
N VAL A 42 -12.83 4.32 -4.19
CA VAL A 42 -12.45 5.69 -3.85
C VAL A 42 -13.43 6.65 -4.50
N ALA A 43 -13.49 7.90 -4.03
CA ALA A 43 -14.22 8.95 -4.72
C ALA A 43 -13.65 9.14 -6.15
N SER A 44 -14.54 9.39 -7.11
CA SER A 44 -14.16 9.65 -8.50
C SER A 44 -13.43 10.99 -8.67
N ASP A 45 -13.62 11.91 -7.73
CA ASP A 45 -12.88 13.16 -7.62
C ASP A 45 -12.29 13.36 -6.20
N GLY A 46 -11.20 14.12 -6.13
CA GLY A 46 -10.59 14.52 -4.86
C GLY A 46 -9.51 13.57 -4.32
N ASP A 47 -9.28 13.69 -3.02
CA ASP A 47 -8.23 12.95 -2.31
C ASP A 47 -8.68 11.51 -2.02
N PRO A 48 -7.94 10.48 -2.50
CA PRO A 48 -8.28 9.08 -2.22
C PRO A 48 -7.81 8.60 -0.83
N TRP A 49 -6.95 9.36 -0.14
CA TRP A 49 -6.35 8.93 1.12
C TRP A 49 -7.31 8.71 2.29
N PRO A 50 -8.44 9.43 2.43
CA PRO A 50 -9.42 9.14 3.47
C PRO A 50 -9.93 7.68 3.45
N GLN A 51 -10.02 7.05 2.27
CA GLN A 51 -10.39 5.64 2.12
C GLN A 51 -9.17 4.71 2.15
N LEU A 52 -8.02 5.16 1.64
CA LEU A 52 -6.85 4.31 1.41
C LEU A 52 -5.85 4.27 2.56
N ASP A 53 -5.85 5.22 3.49
CA ASP A 53 -4.83 5.30 4.56
C ASP A 53 -4.78 4.01 5.40
N VAL A 54 -5.93 3.57 5.91
CA VAL A 54 -6.00 2.37 6.77
C VAL A 54 -5.59 1.10 6.01
N PRO A 55 -6.14 0.78 4.82
CA PRO A 55 -5.71 -0.38 4.05
C PRO A 55 -4.23 -0.34 3.65
N ALA A 56 -3.72 0.82 3.24
CA ALA A 56 -2.33 0.99 2.83
C ALA A 56 -1.36 0.77 4.00
N ARG A 57 -1.64 1.34 5.18
CA ARG A 57 -0.84 1.14 6.39
C ARG A 57 -0.89 -0.31 6.87
N ALA A 58 -2.08 -0.92 6.89
CA ALA A 58 -2.24 -2.31 7.30
C ALA A 58 -1.43 -3.27 6.41
N LEU A 59 -1.49 -3.09 5.09
CA LEU A 59 -0.74 -3.93 4.17
C LEU A 59 0.77 -3.64 4.22
N THR A 60 1.17 -2.39 4.47
CA THR A 60 2.58 -2.03 4.71
C THR A 60 3.13 -2.80 5.92
N VAL A 61 2.41 -2.79 7.06
CA VAL A 61 2.79 -3.53 8.26
C VAL A 61 2.83 -5.04 8.02
N GLN A 62 1.81 -5.60 7.35
CA GLN A 62 1.79 -7.02 7.00
C GLN A 62 2.99 -7.40 6.12
N THR A 63 3.30 -6.58 5.12
CA THR A 63 4.40 -6.84 4.19
C THR A 63 5.76 -6.77 4.91
N ALA A 64 5.96 -5.80 5.79
CA ALA A 64 7.16 -5.72 6.64
C ALA A 64 7.32 -6.95 7.55
N ALA A 65 6.24 -7.40 8.19
CA ALA A 65 6.27 -8.58 9.06
C ALA A 65 6.65 -9.85 8.26
N LEU A 66 6.06 -10.03 7.08
CA LEU A 66 6.39 -11.15 6.19
C LEU A 66 7.84 -11.07 5.68
N ALA A 67 8.32 -9.88 5.33
CA ALA A 67 9.70 -9.67 4.88
C ALA A 67 10.71 -10.03 5.97
N LEU A 68 10.47 -9.61 7.22
CA LEU A 68 11.30 -9.98 8.37
C LEU A 68 11.31 -11.49 8.61
N ALA A 69 10.13 -12.12 8.62
CA ALA A 69 10.03 -13.56 8.85
C ALA A 69 10.81 -14.36 7.78
N LYS A 70 10.64 -14.01 6.50
CA LYS A 70 11.34 -14.66 5.38
C LYS A 70 12.85 -14.40 5.39
N SER A 71 13.27 -13.19 5.75
CA SER A 71 14.70 -12.84 5.84
C SER A 71 15.38 -13.61 6.97
N ALA A 72 14.71 -13.74 8.12
CA ALA A 72 15.20 -14.51 9.26
C ALA A 72 15.30 -16.01 8.94
N GLU A 73 14.27 -16.58 8.30
CA GLU A 73 14.28 -17.98 7.84
C GLU A 73 15.43 -18.25 6.87
N ALA A 74 15.71 -17.31 5.97
CA ALA A 74 16.81 -17.41 5.00
C ALA A 74 18.19 -17.00 5.56
N GLY A 75 18.30 -16.58 6.83
CA GLY A 75 19.56 -16.14 7.44
C GLY A 75 20.22 -14.95 6.74
N ARG A 76 19.42 -14.07 6.11
CA ARG A 76 19.90 -12.92 5.35
C ARG A 76 19.35 -11.61 5.90
N GLN A 77 19.96 -10.50 5.49
CA GLN A 77 19.37 -9.19 5.71
C GLN A 77 18.23 -8.92 4.71
N PRO A 78 17.25 -8.07 5.09
CA PRO A 78 16.23 -7.61 4.16
C PRO A 78 16.86 -6.84 2.99
N ASP A 79 16.32 -7.05 1.78
CA ASP A 79 16.76 -6.36 0.58
C ASP A 79 16.30 -4.88 0.55
N GLU A 80 16.55 -4.17 -0.55
CA GLU A 80 16.14 -2.77 -0.71
C GLU A 80 14.63 -2.57 -0.62
N VAL A 81 13.84 -3.44 -1.26
CA VAL A 81 12.37 -3.35 -1.27
C VAL A 81 11.82 -3.65 0.11
N GLU A 82 12.32 -4.71 0.74
CA GLU A 82 11.94 -5.11 2.10
C GLU A 82 12.29 -4.01 3.12
N ARG A 83 13.46 -3.35 2.97
CA ARG A 83 13.85 -2.20 3.80
C ARG A 83 12.93 -1.00 3.62
N ALA A 84 12.51 -0.67 2.40
CA ALA A 84 11.61 0.46 2.16
C ALA A 84 10.28 0.32 2.94
N VAL A 85 9.74 -0.91 3.02
CA VAL A 85 8.51 -1.20 3.77
C VAL A 85 8.76 -1.16 5.29
N LEU A 86 9.94 -1.60 5.75
CA LEU A 86 10.33 -1.51 7.16
C LEU A 86 10.48 -0.05 7.63
N ASP A 87 11.18 0.77 6.84
CA ASP A 87 11.34 2.20 7.11
C ASP A 87 9.98 2.92 7.15
N ALA A 88 9.05 2.51 6.28
CA ALA A 88 7.68 3.00 6.31
C ALA A 88 6.95 2.62 7.60
N CYS A 89 7.12 1.39 8.11
CA CYS A 89 6.56 0.99 9.40
C CYS A 89 7.13 1.82 10.56
N THR A 90 8.43 2.14 10.53
CA THR A 90 9.02 3.05 11.52
C THR A 90 8.36 4.42 11.51
N ARG A 91 8.15 5.02 10.32
CA ARG A 91 7.43 6.31 10.19
C ARG A 91 6.00 6.21 10.73
N ILE A 92 5.28 5.16 10.36
CA ILE A 92 3.90 4.89 10.80
C ILE A 92 3.79 4.84 12.33
N GLY A 93 4.76 4.23 13.02
CA GLY A 93 4.78 4.13 14.48
C GLY A 93 5.15 5.42 15.22
N THR A 94 5.57 6.45 14.49
CA THR A 94 5.98 7.76 15.03
C THR A 94 4.99 8.90 14.72
N LEU A 95 3.92 8.60 13.98
CA LEU A 95 2.79 9.50 13.70
C LEU A 95 1.83 9.55 14.89
#